data_AF-A0A2T0B7K6-F1
#
_entry.id   AF-A0A2T0B7K6-F1
#
_cell.length_a   1.000
_cell.length_b   1.000
_cell.length_c   1.000
_cell.angle_alpha   90.00
_cell.angle_beta   90.00
_cell.angle_gamma   90.00
#
_symmetry.space_group_name_H-M   'P 1'
#
loop_
_entity.id
_entity.type
_entity.pdbx_description
1 polymer ?
#
loop_
_entity_poly.entity_id
_entity_poly.type
_entity_poly.pdbx_seq_one_letter_code
_entity_poly.pdbx_strand_id
1 'polypeptide(L)'
;MPKTKTVANNGLSIIENYNNLFTQINAAKTADDVSVLLADVRTFIAIYKKVDNTMANRVYEKFQSKLQSLLEENNFVYERMNNKVNETRDWAYDYAGEKDDSQAVQSKVLQLIAKLPKSKTTANENGITTTISNTINSGVIGSKAVLELLKYPAYADMVSARFREKAFEGSKTPAQQAFERLKETSLREAEQALSSVYLQGFHLRNIEKQANAFKKPTNWNETEGNQ
;
A
#
# COMPACT_ATOMS: atom_id res chain seq x y z
N MET A 1 5.54 -55.30 -29.55
CA MET A 1 5.02 -54.87 -28.23
C MET A 1 4.19 -53.61 -28.45
N PRO A 2 2.90 -53.60 -28.05
CA PRO A 2 1.99 -52.54 -28.44
C PRO A 2 2.24 -51.29 -27.58
N LYS A 3 2.46 -50.15 -28.23
CA LYS A 3 2.52 -48.83 -27.60
C LYS A 3 1.13 -48.52 -27.05
N THR A 4 0.95 -48.66 -25.73
CA THR A 4 -0.23 -48.15 -25.04
C THR A 4 -0.27 -46.64 -25.21
N LYS A 5 -1.14 -46.16 -26.09
CA LYS A 5 -1.52 -44.74 -26.15
C LYS A 5 -2.33 -44.44 -24.89
N THR A 6 -1.66 -44.03 -23.83
CA THR A 6 -2.25 -43.37 -22.66
C THR A 6 -2.66 -41.95 -23.07
N VAL A 7 -3.74 -41.86 -23.83
CA VAL A 7 -4.41 -40.60 -24.17
C VAL A 7 -5.16 -40.18 -22.90
N ALA A 8 -4.87 -38.99 -22.37
CA ALA A 8 -5.73 -38.40 -21.35
C ALA A 8 -7.09 -38.05 -21.99
N ASN A 9 -8.16 -37.85 -21.19
CA ASN A 9 -9.55 -37.63 -21.64
C ASN A 9 -9.78 -36.47 -22.65
N ASN A 10 -8.74 -35.78 -23.07
CA ASN A 10 -8.65 -34.61 -23.93
C ASN A 10 -7.91 -34.86 -25.27
N GLY A 11 -7.62 -36.11 -25.64
CA GLY A 11 -7.15 -36.48 -26.99
C GLY A 11 -5.65 -36.28 -27.27
N LEU A 12 -4.92 -35.66 -26.35
CA LEU A 12 -3.47 -35.39 -26.45
C LEU A 12 -2.62 -36.58 -25.96
N SER A 13 -1.45 -36.74 -26.57
CA SER A 13 -0.42 -37.65 -26.07
C SER A 13 0.25 -37.09 -24.80
N ILE A 14 0.93 -37.97 -24.06
CA ILE A 14 1.67 -37.59 -22.84
C ILE A 14 2.66 -36.46 -23.12
N ILE A 15 3.38 -36.55 -24.25
CA ILE A 15 4.41 -35.57 -24.63
C ILE A 15 3.80 -34.21 -24.93
N GLU A 16 2.65 -34.18 -25.63
CA GLU A 16 1.95 -32.93 -25.93
C GLU A 16 1.40 -32.27 -24.66
N ASN A 17 0.80 -33.06 -23.75
CA ASN A 17 0.36 -32.55 -22.44
C ASN A 17 1.53 -32.02 -21.61
N TYR A 18 2.66 -32.74 -21.59
CA TYR A 18 3.87 -32.30 -20.91
C TYR A 18 4.38 -30.96 -21.45
N ASN A 19 4.52 -30.84 -22.77
CA ASN A 19 5.05 -29.62 -23.42
C ASN A 19 4.12 -28.42 -23.23
N ASN A 20 2.80 -28.64 -23.32
CA ASN A 20 1.82 -27.58 -23.08
C ASN A 20 1.93 -27.06 -21.64
N LEU A 21 1.92 -27.96 -20.66
CA LEU A 21 2.01 -27.60 -19.25
C LEU A 21 3.35 -26.89 -18.93
N PHE A 22 4.46 -27.36 -19.49
CA PHE A 22 5.76 -26.67 -19.37
C PHE A 22 5.74 -25.24 -19.91
N THR A 23 5.07 -25.03 -21.04
CA THR A 23 4.94 -23.73 -21.68
C THR A 23 4.10 -22.79 -20.82
N GLN A 24 2.96 -23.27 -20.31
CA GLN A 24 2.09 -22.47 -19.45
C GLN A 24 2.76 -22.12 -18.11
N ILE A 25 3.51 -23.07 -17.50
CA ILE A 25 4.30 -22.80 -16.30
C ILE A 25 5.32 -21.68 -16.55
N ASN A 26 6.04 -21.71 -17.67
CA ASN A 26 6.98 -20.63 -18.00
C ASN A 26 6.27 -19.28 -18.16
N ALA A 27 5.09 -19.26 -18.77
CA ALA A 27 4.34 -18.06 -19.08
C ALA A 27 3.62 -17.42 -17.89
N ALA A 28 3.41 -18.16 -16.79
CA ALA A 28 2.71 -17.65 -15.60
C ALA A 28 3.38 -16.40 -15.01
N LYS A 29 2.57 -15.44 -14.57
CA LYS A 29 3.07 -14.19 -13.95
C LYS A 29 2.37 -13.85 -12.65
N THR A 30 1.15 -14.34 -12.46
CA THR A 30 0.30 -13.96 -11.33
C THR A 30 0.01 -15.14 -10.41
N ALA A 31 -0.45 -14.85 -9.20
CA ALA A 31 -0.93 -15.89 -8.29
C ALA A 31 -2.10 -16.68 -8.90
N ASP A 32 -2.98 -16.03 -9.65
CA ASP A 32 -4.12 -16.68 -10.30
C ASP A 32 -3.66 -17.66 -11.38
N ASP A 33 -2.67 -17.28 -12.21
CA ASP A 33 -2.07 -18.17 -13.21
C ASP A 33 -1.53 -19.44 -12.54
N VAL A 34 -0.76 -19.27 -11.46
CA VAL A 34 -0.14 -20.39 -10.74
C VAL A 34 -1.18 -21.25 -10.04
N SER A 35 -2.27 -20.66 -9.53
CA SER A 35 -3.35 -21.39 -8.88
C SER A 35 -4.04 -22.35 -9.85
N VAL A 36 -4.32 -21.89 -11.08
CA VAL A 36 -4.87 -22.75 -12.15
C VAL A 36 -3.87 -23.85 -12.50
N LEU A 37 -2.59 -23.48 -12.68
CA LEU A 37 -1.54 -24.43 -13.02
C LEU A 37 -1.32 -25.51 -11.96
N LEU A 38 -1.49 -25.20 -10.67
CA LEU A 38 -1.38 -26.20 -9.61
C LEU A 38 -2.38 -27.35 -9.83
N ALA A 39 -3.62 -27.03 -10.23
CA ALA A 39 -4.64 -28.03 -10.49
C ALA A 39 -4.28 -28.91 -11.70
N ASP A 40 -3.76 -28.30 -12.76
CA ASP A 40 -3.32 -29.00 -13.97
C ASP A 40 -2.10 -29.88 -13.71
N VAL A 41 -1.13 -29.38 -12.93
CA VAL A 41 0.06 -30.13 -12.48
C VAL A 41 -0.35 -31.33 -11.63
N ARG A 42 -1.28 -31.17 -10.68
CA ARG A 42 -1.80 -32.28 -9.88
C ARG A 42 -2.46 -33.34 -10.75
N THR A 43 -3.27 -32.92 -11.71
CA THR A 43 -3.96 -33.82 -12.64
C THR A 43 -2.96 -34.57 -13.51
N PHE A 44 -1.99 -33.87 -14.09
CA PHE A 44 -0.92 -34.49 -14.90
C PHE A 44 -0.14 -35.54 -14.10
N ILE A 45 0.27 -35.20 -12.88
CA ILE A 45 1.02 -36.12 -12.01
C ILE A 45 0.16 -37.32 -11.63
N ALA A 46 -1.11 -37.13 -11.27
CA ALA A 46 -2.01 -38.24 -10.92
C ALA A 46 -2.17 -39.24 -12.07
N ILE A 47 -2.29 -38.76 -13.31
CA ILE A 47 -2.46 -39.61 -14.50
C ILE A 47 -1.15 -40.31 -14.88
N TYR A 48 -0.03 -39.58 -14.88
CA TYR A 48 1.19 -40.06 -15.52
C TYR A 48 2.27 -40.57 -14.55
N LYS A 49 2.12 -40.43 -13.23
CA LYS A 49 3.14 -40.91 -12.26
C LYS A 49 3.51 -42.39 -12.42
N LYS A 50 2.55 -43.25 -12.75
CA LYS A 50 2.76 -44.70 -12.92
C LYS A 50 3.31 -45.07 -14.31
N VAL A 51 3.19 -44.15 -15.27
CA VAL A 51 3.57 -44.36 -16.68
C VAL A 51 4.96 -43.81 -16.95
N ASP A 52 5.22 -42.58 -16.49
CA ASP A 52 6.53 -41.92 -16.58
C ASP A 52 6.74 -40.99 -15.37
N ASN A 53 7.33 -41.56 -14.32
CA ASN A 53 7.68 -40.83 -13.10
C ASN A 53 8.70 -39.71 -13.36
N THR A 54 9.55 -39.84 -14.39
CA THR A 54 10.55 -38.82 -14.71
C THR A 54 9.89 -37.57 -15.26
N MET A 55 8.94 -37.72 -16.19
CA MET A 55 8.18 -36.58 -16.71
C MET A 55 7.33 -35.92 -15.62
N ALA A 56 6.66 -36.72 -14.77
CA ALA A 56 5.88 -36.20 -13.65
C ALA A 56 6.75 -35.38 -12.67
N ASN A 57 7.95 -35.87 -12.33
CA ASN A 57 8.89 -35.13 -11.48
C ASN A 57 9.37 -33.83 -12.14
N ARG A 58 9.70 -33.84 -13.44
CA ARG A 58 10.15 -32.62 -14.15
C ARG A 58 9.08 -31.54 -14.17
N VAL A 59 7.82 -31.90 -14.39
CA VAL A 59 6.70 -30.94 -14.32
C VAL A 59 6.58 -30.35 -12.92
N TYR A 60 6.63 -31.20 -11.88
CA TYR A 60 6.58 -30.75 -10.49
C TYR A 60 7.71 -29.78 -10.16
N GLU A 61 8.95 -30.14 -10.48
CA GLU A 61 10.15 -29.32 -10.21
C GLU A 61 10.10 -27.98 -10.96
N LYS A 62 9.62 -27.99 -12.21
CA LYS A 62 9.44 -26.78 -13.01
C LYS A 62 8.40 -25.84 -12.41
N PHE A 63 7.27 -26.39 -11.98
CA PHE A 63 6.21 -25.64 -11.28
C PHE A 63 6.74 -25.04 -9.98
N GLN A 64 7.41 -25.85 -9.14
CA GLN A 64 8.01 -25.39 -7.89
C GLN A 64 9.02 -24.27 -8.10
N SER A 65 9.93 -24.43 -9.08
CA SER A 65 10.91 -23.40 -9.42
C SER A 65 10.25 -22.09 -9.86
N LYS A 66 9.17 -22.18 -10.63
CA LYS A 66 8.42 -21.00 -11.07
C LYS A 66 7.72 -20.30 -9.90
N LEU A 67 7.08 -21.06 -9.01
CA LEU A 67 6.43 -20.53 -7.82
C LEU A 67 7.41 -19.83 -6.89
N GLN A 68 8.57 -20.45 -6.64
CA GLN A 68 9.65 -19.84 -5.84
C GLN A 68 10.15 -18.54 -6.48
N SER A 69 10.37 -18.53 -7.79
CA SER A 69 10.78 -17.31 -8.51
C SER A 69 9.76 -16.17 -8.38
N LEU A 70 8.45 -16.47 -8.44
CA LEU A 70 7.40 -15.47 -8.28
C LEU A 70 7.29 -14.98 -6.83
N LEU A 71 7.55 -15.84 -5.84
CA LEU A 71 7.62 -15.46 -4.43
C LEU A 71 8.78 -14.50 -4.16
N GLU A 72 9.96 -14.80 -4.72
CA GLU A 72 11.14 -13.94 -4.60
C GLU A 72 10.92 -12.58 -5.27
N GLU A 73 10.37 -12.58 -6.49
CA GLU A 73 10.01 -11.35 -7.20
C GLU A 73 8.97 -10.54 -6.39
N ASN A 74 7.94 -11.18 -5.86
CA ASN A 74 6.93 -10.52 -5.04
C ASN A 74 7.54 -9.89 -3.77
N ASN A 75 8.46 -10.59 -3.09
CA ASN A 75 9.14 -10.05 -1.91
C ASN A 75 9.99 -8.82 -2.27
N PHE A 76 10.75 -8.89 -3.36
CA PHE A 76 11.54 -7.75 -3.85
C PHE A 76 10.65 -6.54 -4.18
N VAL A 77 9.53 -6.76 -4.88
CA VAL A 77 8.58 -5.69 -5.20
C VAL A 77 7.93 -5.14 -3.93
N TYR A 78 7.60 -6.00 -2.97
CA TYR A 78 7.03 -5.59 -1.68
C TYR A 78 7.98 -4.66 -0.92
N GLU A 79 9.26 -5.06 -0.76
CA GLU A 79 10.28 -4.24 -0.09
C GLU A 79 10.45 -2.89 -0.78
N ARG A 80 10.49 -2.88 -2.12
CA ARG A 80 10.58 -1.65 -2.91
C ARG A 80 9.36 -0.74 -2.68
N MET A 81 8.14 -1.27 -2.69
CA MET A 81 6.93 -0.49 -2.46
C MET A 81 6.84 0.02 -1.01
N ASN A 82 7.28 -0.80 -0.05
CA ASN A 82 7.33 -0.42 1.36
C ASN A 82 8.31 0.74 1.59
N ASN A 83 9.48 0.69 0.95
CA ASN A 83 10.45 1.79 0.98
C ASN A 83 9.86 3.06 0.38
N LYS A 84 9.16 2.97 -0.76
CA LYS A 84 8.47 4.13 -1.37
C LYS A 84 7.42 4.74 -0.43
N VAL A 85 6.66 3.92 0.30
CA VAL A 85 5.70 4.40 1.31
C VAL A 85 6.42 5.17 2.41
N ASN A 86 7.52 4.62 2.93
CA ASN A 86 8.31 5.26 4.00
C ASN A 86 8.94 6.58 3.52
N GLU A 87 9.59 6.57 2.36
CA GLU A 87 10.14 7.80 1.74
C GLU A 87 9.07 8.88 1.57
N THR A 88 7.88 8.51 1.08
CA THR A 88 6.76 9.45 0.91
C THR A 88 6.25 9.98 2.25
N ARG A 89 6.20 9.14 3.29
CA ARG A 89 5.83 9.58 4.66
C ARG A 89 6.83 10.58 5.22
N ASP A 90 8.11 10.41 4.91
CA ASP A 90 9.19 11.26 5.38
C ASP A 90 9.32 12.58 4.62
N TRP A 91 8.58 12.78 3.52
CA TRP A 91 8.56 14.06 2.81
C TRP A 91 8.16 15.19 3.75
N ALA A 92 9.06 16.16 3.90
CA ALA A 92 8.80 17.40 4.64
C ALA A 92 8.67 18.57 3.67
N TYR A 93 7.81 19.51 4.02
CA TYR A 93 7.72 20.76 3.28
C TYR A 93 8.95 21.62 3.58
N ASP A 94 9.61 22.12 2.55
CA ASP A 94 10.73 23.04 2.68
C ASP A 94 10.23 24.49 2.76
N TYR A 95 10.54 25.17 3.86
CA TYR A 95 10.13 26.54 4.13
C TYR A 95 11.18 27.59 3.68
N ALA A 96 12.36 27.19 3.20
CA ALA A 96 13.47 28.11 2.91
C ALA A 96 13.14 29.20 1.87
N GLY A 97 12.20 28.92 0.95
CA GLY A 97 11.73 29.86 -0.06
C GLY A 97 10.48 30.65 0.32
N GLU A 98 9.93 30.46 1.52
CA GLU A 98 8.72 31.20 1.91
C GLU A 98 9.04 32.68 2.15
N LYS A 99 8.09 33.52 1.75
CA LYS A 99 8.15 34.95 2.03
C LYS A 99 8.11 35.17 3.55
N ASP A 100 9.01 36.00 4.06
CA ASP A 100 8.95 36.48 5.44
C ASP A 100 7.76 37.45 5.61
N ASP A 101 6.71 36.96 6.26
CA ASP A 101 5.51 37.74 6.59
C ASP A 101 5.50 38.24 8.05
N SER A 102 6.61 38.11 8.79
CA SER A 102 6.67 38.39 10.24
C SER A 102 6.15 39.78 10.60
N GLN A 103 6.54 40.81 9.84
CA GLN A 103 6.07 42.19 10.09
C GLN A 103 4.56 42.35 9.88
N ALA A 104 4.02 41.71 8.84
CA ALA A 104 2.59 41.77 8.55
C ALA A 104 1.77 41.00 9.60
N VAL A 105 2.28 39.86 10.07
CA VAL A 105 1.70 39.08 11.17
C VAL A 105 1.66 39.90 12.45
N GLN A 106 2.79 40.48 12.88
CA GLN A 106 2.85 41.30 14.10
C GLN A 106 1.92 42.52 14.03
N SER A 107 1.90 43.21 12.89
CA SER A 107 0.96 44.33 12.66
C SER A 107 -0.49 43.89 12.83
N LYS A 108 -0.84 42.70 12.33
CA LYS A 108 -2.19 42.13 12.43
C LYS A 108 -2.53 41.70 13.86
N VAL A 109 -1.57 41.15 14.61
CA VAL A 109 -1.71 40.82 16.04
C VAL A 109 -2.05 42.08 16.84
N LEU A 110 -1.33 43.18 16.64
CA LEU A 110 -1.60 44.45 17.32
C LEU A 110 -3.00 44.98 17.01
N GLN A 111 -3.43 44.91 15.73
CA GLN A 111 -4.80 45.28 15.34
C GLN A 111 -5.85 44.39 16.01
N LEU A 112 -5.56 43.10 16.18
CA LEU A 112 -6.45 42.14 16.84
C LEU A 112 -6.55 42.44 18.34
N ILE A 113 -5.42 42.64 19.01
CA ILE A 113 -5.34 43.03 20.43
C ILE A 113 -6.14 44.31 20.69
N ALA A 114 -6.02 45.31 19.81
CA ALA A 114 -6.77 46.58 19.94
C ALA A 114 -8.29 46.42 19.83
N LYS A 115 -8.77 45.38 19.14
CA LYS A 115 -10.20 45.10 18.93
C LYS A 115 -10.78 44.14 19.97
N LEU A 116 -9.94 43.36 20.65
CA LEU A 116 -10.38 42.40 21.65
C LEU A 116 -10.58 43.07 23.02
N PRO A 117 -11.60 42.66 23.78
CA PRO A 117 -11.79 43.14 25.15
C PRO A 117 -10.67 42.62 26.06
N LYS A 118 -10.47 43.29 27.21
CA LYS A 118 -9.44 42.88 28.20
C LYS A 118 -9.78 41.57 28.91
N SER A 119 -11.05 41.18 28.98
CA SER A 119 -11.52 39.96 29.61
C SER A 119 -12.71 39.38 28.87
N LYS A 120 -12.77 38.05 28.82
CA LYS A 120 -13.92 37.32 28.25
C LYS A 120 -15.10 37.38 29.21
N THR A 121 -16.27 37.77 28.71
CA THR A 121 -17.54 37.80 29.45
C THR A 121 -18.67 37.32 28.55
N THR A 122 -19.80 36.89 29.11
CA THR A 122 -20.96 36.46 28.31
C THR A 122 -21.46 37.57 27.37
N ALA A 123 -21.35 38.83 27.77
CA ALA A 123 -21.81 39.97 26.97
C ALA A 123 -20.97 40.24 25.72
N ASN A 124 -19.67 39.90 25.74
CA ASN A 124 -18.75 40.17 24.64
C ASN A 124 -18.34 38.93 23.83
N GLU A 125 -18.81 37.74 24.21
CA GLU A 125 -18.43 36.47 23.62
C GLU A 125 -18.73 36.37 22.11
N ASN A 126 -19.89 36.85 21.67
CA ASN A 126 -20.23 36.90 20.25
C ASN A 126 -19.30 37.85 19.48
N GLY A 127 -18.99 39.02 20.06
CA GLY A 127 -18.07 39.99 19.45
C GLY A 127 -16.65 39.46 19.32
N ILE A 128 -16.15 38.75 20.33
CA ILE A 128 -14.85 38.04 20.30
C ILE A 128 -14.86 37.01 19.18
N THR A 129 -15.89 36.15 19.14
CA THR A 129 -16.06 35.08 18.14
C THR A 129 -16.04 35.63 16.72
N THR A 130 -16.81 36.69 16.45
CA THR A 130 -16.86 37.34 15.13
C THR A 130 -15.51 37.97 14.77
N THR A 131 -14.85 38.65 15.71
CA THR A 131 -13.56 39.30 15.47
C THR A 131 -12.47 38.29 15.11
N ILE A 132 -12.38 37.19 15.86
CA ILE A 132 -11.43 36.10 15.58
C ILE A 132 -11.75 35.46 14.24
N SER A 133 -13.03 35.11 13.99
CA SER A 133 -13.44 34.48 12.74
C SER A 133 -13.13 35.35 11.51
N ASN A 134 -13.41 36.65 11.58
CA ASN A 134 -13.10 37.58 10.49
C ASN A 134 -11.60 37.73 10.26
N THR A 135 -10.81 37.66 11.33
CA THR A 135 -9.34 37.72 11.23
C THR A 135 -8.79 36.48 10.53
N ILE A 136 -9.26 35.28 10.89
CA ILE A 136 -8.91 34.03 10.19
C ILE A 136 -9.30 34.12 8.71
N ASN A 137 -10.51 34.58 8.42
CA ASN A 137 -11.02 34.71 7.05
C ASN A 137 -10.28 35.76 6.20
N SER A 138 -9.42 36.59 6.81
CA SER A 138 -8.57 37.53 6.07
C SER A 138 -7.35 36.88 5.41
N GLY A 139 -7.17 35.56 5.57
CA GLY A 139 -6.15 34.77 4.89
C GLY A 139 -4.99 34.36 5.80
N VAL A 140 -3.88 33.95 5.18
CA VAL A 140 -2.70 33.36 5.85
C VAL A 140 -2.17 34.22 6.99
N ILE A 141 -1.97 35.52 6.75
CA ILE A 141 -1.44 36.45 7.75
C ILE A 141 -2.40 36.58 8.94
N GLY A 142 -3.71 36.64 8.68
CA GLY A 142 -4.72 36.73 9.73
C GLY A 142 -4.79 35.48 10.59
N SER A 143 -4.70 34.31 9.97
CA SER A 143 -4.65 33.03 10.66
C SER A 143 -3.36 32.88 11.48
N LYS A 144 -2.19 33.21 10.91
CA LYS A 144 -0.91 33.27 11.64
C LYS A 144 -0.98 34.22 12.83
N ALA A 145 -1.63 35.38 12.69
CA ALA A 145 -1.81 36.34 13.78
C ALA A 145 -2.70 35.82 14.91
N VAL A 146 -3.74 35.03 14.62
CA VAL A 146 -4.55 34.38 15.67
C VAL A 146 -3.75 33.32 16.42
N LEU A 147 -2.88 32.57 15.73
CA LEU A 147 -1.98 31.63 16.40
C LEU A 147 -0.94 32.36 17.27
N GLU A 148 -0.38 33.46 16.79
CA GLU A 148 0.56 34.29 17.54
C GLU A 148 -0.10 34.92 18.78
N LEU A 149 -1.38 35.30 18.71
CA LEU A 149 -2.14 35.80 19.85
C LEU A 149 -2.17 34.81 21.03
N LEU A 150 -2.10 33.51 20.77
CA LEU A 150 -2.09 32.47 21.81
C LEU A 150 -0.87 32.56 22.74
N LYS A 151 0.21 33.21 22.29
CA LYS A 151 1.41 33.45 23.12
C LYS A 151 1.15 34.45 24.24
N TYR A 152 0.06 35.22 24.18
CA TYR A 152 -0.32 36.20 25.18
C TYR A 152 -1.39 35.59 26.11
N PRO A 153 -1.06 35.28 27.39
CA PRO A 153 -1.96 34.55 28.27
C PRO A 153 -3.32 35.24 28.48
N ALA A 154 -3.36 36.57 28.45
CA ALA A 154 -4.58 37.36 28.59
C ALA A 154 -5.63 37.08 27.49
N TYR A 155 -5.20 36.57 26.33
CA TYR A 155 -6.06 36.33 25.16
C TYR A 155 -6.20 34.85 24.81
N ALA A 156 -5.42 33.95 25.43
CA ALA A 156 -5.40 32.53 25.09
C ALA A 156 -6.78 31.85 25.25
N ASP A 157 -7.53 32.22 26.30
CA ASP A 157 -8.87 31.69 26.59
C ASP A 157 -9.97 32.27 25.70
N MET A 158 -9.67 33.36 24.97
CA MET A 158 -10.59 33.96 24.00
C MET A 158 -10.62 33.18 22.69
N VAL A 159 -9.55 32.43 22.38
CA VAL A 159 -9.45 31.61 21.17
C VAL A 159 -9.82 30.17 21.51
N SER A 160 -11.05 29.78 21.19
CA SER A 160 -11.54 28.41 21.39
C SER A 160 -10.76 27.39 20.56
N ALA A 161 -10.78 26.13 20.99
CA ALA A 161 -10.11 25.02 20.28
C ALA A 161 -10.48 24.97 18.79
N ARG A 162 -11.76 25.16 18.47
CA ARG A 162 -12.25 25.21 17.08
C ARG A 162 -11.59 26.33 16.27
N PHE A 163 -11.36 27.50 16.86
CA PHE A 163 -10.67 28.59 16.17
C PHE A 163 -9.17 28.36 16.06
N ARG A 164 -8.55 27.66 17.02
CA ARG A 164 -7.14 27.25 16.93
C ARG A 164 -6.93 26.33 15.74
N GLU A 165 -7.79 25.33 15.57
CA GLU A 165 -7.75 24.41 14.43
C GLU A 165 -7.96 25.15 13.10
N LYS A 166 -8.99 26.00 13.01
CA LYS A 166 -9.22 26.82 11.81
C LYS A 166 -8.05 27.76 11.49
N ALA A 167 -7.45 28.38 12.51
CA ALA A 167 -6.30 29.25 12.34
C ALA A 167 -5.06 28.45 11.93
N PHE A 168 -4.87 27.23 12.45
CA PHE A 168 -3.81 26.34 12.01
C PHE A 168 -3.94 26.00 10.53
N GLU A 169 -5.10 25.50 10.09
CA GLU A 169 -5.34 25.19 8.67
C GLU A 169 -5.26 26.44 7.77
N GLY A 170 -5.80 27.57 8.23
CA GLY A 170 -5.75 28.84 7.51
C GLY A 170 -4.37 29.48 7.47
N SER A 171 -3.43 29.07 8.33
CA SER A 171 -2.06 29.59 8.38
C SER A 171 -1.13 28.96 7.34
N LYS A 172 -1.54 27.81 6.79
CA LYS A 172 -0.78 27.10 5.75
C LYS A 172 -0.79 27.91 4.47
N THR A 173 0.38 28.05 3.85
CA THR A 173 0.48 28.76 2.56
C THR A 173 -0.16 27.93 1.44
N PRO A 174 -0.57 28.54 0.32
CA PRO A 174 -1.07 27.78 -0.83
C PRO A 174 -0.08 26.72 -1.33
N ALA A 175 1.23 27.02 -1.23
CA ALA A 175 2.30 26.08 -1.60
C ALA A 175 2.40 24.92 -0.61
N GLN A 176 2.32 25.18 0.70
CA GLN A 176 2.25 24.13 1.72
C GLN A 176 1.01 23.24 1.52
N GLN A 177 -0.16 23.83 1.28
CA GLN A 177 -1.39 23.06 1.03
C GLN A 177 -1.29 22.19 -0.23
N ALA A 178 -0.69 22.71 -1.30
CA ALA A 178 -0.46 21.94 -2.52
C ALA A 178 0.49 20.76 -2.28
N PHE A 179 1.56 20.99 -1.50
CA PHE A 179 2.48 19.94 -1.09
C PHE A 179 1.80 18.87 -0.22
N GLU A 180 1.02 19.26 0.78
CA GLU A 180 0.29 18.31 1.64
C GLU A 180 -0.65 17.42 0.83
N ARG A 181 -1.40 18.01 -0.13
CA ARG A 181 -2.27 17.26 -1.05
C ARG A 181 -1.49 16.30 -1.96
N LEU A 182 -0.35 16.75 -2.47
CA LEU A 182 0.51 15.91 -3.31
C LEU A 182 1.04 14.73 -2.50
N LYS A 183 1.58 15.00 -1.31
CA LYS A 183 2.08 13.98 -0.38
C LYS A 183 0.99 12.97 -0.04
N GLU A 184 -0.21 13.42 0.33
CA GLU A 184 -1.35 12.55 0.64
C GLU A 184 -1.73 11.68 -0.56
N THR A 185 -1.81 12.27 -1.76
CA THR A 185 -2.15 11.53 -2.99
C THR A 185 -1.10 10.47 -3.32
N SER A 186 0.19 10.85 -3.29
CA SER A 186 1.31 9.94 -3.55
C SER A 186 1.39 8.83 -2.50
N LEU A 187 1.12 9.14 -1.23
CA LEU A 187 1.10 8.16 -0.16
C LEU A 187 -0.02 7.14 -0.37
N ARG A 188 -1.23 7.61 -0.68
CA ARG A 188 -2.37 6.74 -0.96
C ARG A 188 -2.10 5.80 -2.14
N GLU A 189 -1.53 6.30 -3.22
CA GLU A 189 -1.16 5.49 -4.39
C GLU A 189 -0.10 4.44 -4.04
N ALA A 190 0.92 4.81 -3.26
CA ALA A 190 1.97 3.89 -2.81
C ALA A 190 1.42 2.81 -1.86
N GLU A 191 0.54 3.17 -0.92
CA GLU A 191 -0.10 2.23 0.00
C GLU A 191 -1.06 1.27 -0.72
N GLN A 192 -1.80 1.74 -1.72
CA GLN A 192 -2.63 0.88 -2.58
C GLN A 192 -1.78 -0.13 -3.36
N ALA A 193 -0.66 0.31 -3.94
CA ALA A 193 0.26 -0.58 -4.64
C ALA A 193 0.88 -1.62 -3.70
N LEU A 194 1.32 -1.20 -2.51
CA LEU A 194 1.87 -2.09 -1.49
C LEU A 194 0.86 -3.15 -1.04
N SER A 195 -0.39 -2.75 -0.81
CA SER A 195 -1.48 -3.65 -0.42
C SER A 195 -1.76 -4.70 -1.50
N SER A 196 -1.78 -4.30 -2.78
CA SER A 196 -1.95 -5.23 -3.91
C SER A 196 -0.84 -6.29 -3.95
N VAL A 197 0.42 -5.86 -3.81
CA VAL A 197 1.59 -6.76 -3.79
C VAL A 197 1.55 -7.70 -2.60
N TYR A 198 1.16 -7.21 -1.42
CA TYR A 198 0.98 -8.02 -0.22
C TYR A 198 -0.05 -9.14 -0.43
N LEU A 199 -1.21 -8.81 -1.02
CA LEU A 199 -2.26 -9.79 -1.33
C LEU A 199 -1.77 -10.84 -2.32
N GLN A 200 -1.08 -10.43 -3.40
CA GLN A 200 -0.47 -11.38 -4.33
C GLN A 200 0.51 -12.33 -3.62
N GLY A 201 1.38 -11.82 -2.76
CA GLY A 201 2.31 -12.63 -1.97
C GLY A 201 1.61 -13.56 -0.99
N PHE A 202 0.48 -13.15 -0.42
CA PHE A 202 -0.36 -14.03 0.41
C PHE A 202 -0.93 -15.20 -0.41
N HIS A 203 -1.46 -14.93 -1.60
CA HIS A 203 -1.99 -15.98 -2.47
C HIS A 203 -0.88 -16.95 -2.92
N LEU A 204 0.28 -16.45 -3.33
CA LEU A 204 1.42 -17.29 -3.70
C LEU A 204 1.87 -18.21 -2.56
N ARG A 205 2.00 -17.70 -1.33
CA ARG A 205 2.35 -18.51 -0.15
C ARG A 205 1.30 -19.57 0.18
N ASN A 206 0.03 -19.29 -0.07
CA ASN A 206 -1.02 -20.30 0.09
C ASN A 206 -0.95 -21.40 -0.98
N ILE A 207 -0.63 -21.02 -2.23
CA ILE A 207 -0.42 -21.98 -3.32
C ILE A 207 0.81 -22.85 -3.02
N GLU A 208 1.89 -22.27 -2.51
CA GLU A 208 3.11 -22.97 -2.09
C GLU A 208 2.81 -24.03 -1.02
N LYS A 209 2.07 -23.66 0.03
CA LYS A 209 1.61 -24.63 1.05
C LYS A 209 0.83 -25.79 0.43
N GLN A 210 -0.06 -25.50 -0.51
CA GLN A 210 -0.84 -26.53 -1.21
C GLN A 210 0.03 -27.40 -2.14
N ALA A 211 1.03 -26.82 -2.80
CA ALA A 211 1.98 -27.52 -3.64
C ALA A 211 2.92 -28.43 -2.82
N ASN A 212 3.32 -28.00 -1.63
CA ASN A 212 4.16 -28.79 -0.72
C ASN A 212 3.39 -29.91 -0.02
N ALA A 213 2.10 -29.71 0.27
CA ALA A 213 1.20 -30.78 0.74
C ALA A 213 1.06 -31.89 -0.32
N PHE A 214 1.09 -31.52 -1.60
CA PHE A 214 1.19 -32.45 -2.71
C PHE A 214 2.66 -32.91 -2.85
N LYS A 215 3.06 -33.87 -2.01
CA LYS A 215 4.44 -34.40 -1.89
C LYS A 215 5.09 -34.65 -3.27
N LYS A 216 6.41 -34.43 -3.39
CA LYS A 216 7.19 -34.73 -4.60
C LYS A 216 7.01 -36.20 -5.04
N PRO A 217 6.81 -36.50 -6.35
CA PRO A 217 6.55 -37.86 -6.83
C PRO A 217 7.63 -38.91 -6.47
N THR A 218 8.87 -38.50 -6.23
CA THR A 218 9.98 -39.41 -5.88
C THR A 218 9.82 -40.08 -4.51
N ASN A 219 9.12 -39.45 -3.55
CA ASN A 219 8.84 -40.05 -2.23
C ASN A 219 7.60 -40.97 -2.23
N TRP A 220 7.01 -41.27 -3.40
CA TRP A 220 5.74 -42.02 -3.48
C TRP A 220 5.97 -43.53 -3.60
N ASN A 221 7.20 -43.95 -3.90
CA ASN A 221 7.58 -45.35 -4.03
C ASN A 221 8.00 -46.00 -2.68
N GLU A 222 8.19 -45.22 -1.60
CA GLU A 222 8.61 -45.76 -0.30
C GLU A 222 7.43 -46.15 0.62
N THR A 223 6.19 -45.82 0.24
CA THR A 223 4.99 -46.07 1.07
C THR A 223 3.99 -47.07 0.50
N GLU A 224 4.17 -47.58 -0.73
CA GLU A 224 3.28 -48.61 -1.32
C GLU A 224 3.87 -50.04 -1.23
N GLY A 225 4.85 -50.27 -0.35
CA GLY A 225 5.53 -51.56 -0.17
C GLY A 225 5.27 -52.29 1.16
N ASN A 226 4.41 -51.77 2.03
CA ASN A 226 4.02 -52.43 3.29
C ASN A 226 2.50 -52.42 3.45
N GLN A 227 1.82 -53.34 2.75
CA GLN A 227 0.60 -54.03 3.20
C GLN A 227 0.31 -55.22 2.30
#